data_AF-A0A9N9A5P9-F1
#
_entry.id   AF-A0A9N9A5P9-F1
#
_cell.length_a   1.000
_cell.length_b   1.000
_cell.length_c   1.000
_cell.angle_alpha   90.00
_cell.angle_beta   90.00
_cell.angle_gamma   90.00
#
_symmetry.space_group_name_H-M   'P 1'
#
loop_
_entity.id
_entity.type
_entity.pdbx_description
1 polymer ?
#
loop_
_entity_poly.entity_id
_entity_poly.type
_entity_poly.pdbx_seq_one_letter_code
_entity_poly.pdbx_strand_id
1 'polypeptide(L)'
;MNAILLSENKNAITEAVSTVIKSTRASKAKKNAISTVKSSVNSNDKSNVISNIEIEDSATIRYTEPTFGELEAIYRNAKIQATYKATEVWVKALEKFHSNMSYEGKIEEIDTKEILKDQLSKFVYAMKKKDDSKYYSSSIYNCMAAIWQHLNQHSVMLKPVEILNPKIYFDLNIIVNDKLKNLSVKGLGKHARSDGLTLQEVKQILSHYTMQYDNPEELLQCSFVKWLNEGIDMKLYRSKTNQ
;
A
#
# COMPACT_ATOMS: atom_id res chain seq x y z
N MET A 1 -40.09 1.13 -18.78
CA MET A 1 -39.68 1.53 -17.42
C MET A 1 -38.16 1.66 -17.24
N ASN A 2 -37.31 0.79 -17.82
CA ASN A 2 -35.85 0.85 -17.65
C ASN A 2 -35.10 1.98 -18.38
N ALA A 3 -35.64 2.56 -19.46
CA ALA A 3 -34.96 3.62 -20.22
C ALA A 3 -34.99 4.99 -19.50
N ILE A 4 -36.04 5.26 -18.72
CA ILE A 4 -36.24 6.52 -17.99
C ILE A 4 -35.28 6.60 -16.79
N LEU A 5 -35.16 5.51 -16.03
CA LEU A 5 -34.20 5.37 -14.93
C LEU A 5 -32.74 5.54 -15.38
N LEU A 6 -32.39 5.06 -16.58
CA LEU A 6 -31.04 5.24 -17.14
C LEU A 6 -30.76 6.70 -17.54
N SER A 7 -31.76 7.43 -18.05
CA SER A 7 -31.61 8.84 -18.41
C SER A 7 -31.54 9.75 -17.19
N GLU A 8 -32.30 9.45 -16.12
CA GLU A 8 -32.28 10.21 -14.87
C GLU A 8 -30.94 10.06 -14.15
N ASN A 9 -30.36 8.85 -14.16
CA ASN A 9 -29.07 8.58 -13.53
C ASN A 9 -27.90 9.26 -14.29
N LYS A 10 -27.96 9.33 -15.62
CA LYS A 10 -26.97 10.08 -16.43
C LYS A 10 -27.04 11.60 -16.18
N ASN A 11 -28.23 12.15 -16.00
CA ASN A 11 -28.39 13.57 -15.68
C ASN A 11 -27.87 13.90 -14.27
N ALA A 12 -28.15 13.06 -13.28
CA ALA A 12 -27.64 13.22 -11.92
C ALA A 12 -26.10 13.20 -11.86
N ILE A 13 -25.46 12.31 -12.62
CA ILE A 13 -23.99 12.24 -12.72
C ILE A 13 -23.42 13.51 -13.37
N THR A 14 -24.08 14.02 -14.42
CA THR A 14 -23.62 15.23 -15.14
C THR A 14 -23.70 16.48 -14.26
N GLU A 15 -24.76 16.58 -13.45
CA GLU A 15 -24.98 17.70 -12.53
C GLU A 15 -24.01 17.67 -11.33
N ALA A 16 -23.71 16.46 -10.82
CA ALA A 16 -22.70 16.26 -9.78
C ALA A 16 -21.30 16.66 -10.26
N VAL A 17 -20.91 16.27 -11.48
CA VAL A 17 -19.62 16.64 -12.07
C VAL A 17 -19.50 18.16 -12.28
N SER A 18 -20.56 18.81 -12.78
CA SER A 18 -20.59 20.27 -12.97
C SER A 18 -20.45 21.02 -11.63
N THR A 19 -21.08 20.53 -10.58
CA THR A 19 -21.02 21.10 -9.22
C THR A 19 -19.62 20.98 -8.62
N VAL A 20 -18.95 19.83 -8.79
CA VAL A 20 -17.56 19.61 -8.33
C VAL A 20 -16.58 20.51 -9.08
N ILE A 21 -16.76 20.69 -10.39
CA ILE A 21 -15.91 21.60 -11.18
C ILE A 21 -16.08 23.05 -10.73
N LYS A 22 -17.31 23.49 -10.44
CA LYS A 22 -17.59 24.85 -9.94
C LYS A 22 -16.99 25.09 -8.55
N SER A 23 -17.11 24.12 -7.62
CA SER A 23 -16.55 24.23 -6.26
C SER A 23 -15.00 24.21 -6.26
N THR A 24 -14.40 23.49 -7.20
CA THR A 24 -12.94 23.46 -7.40
C THR A 24 -12.43 24.79 -7.97
N ARG A 25 -13.14 25.39 -8.94
CA ARG A 25 -12.80 26.72 -9.48
C ARG A 25 -12.93 27.82 -8.43
N ALA A 26 -13.97 27.77 -7.59
CA ALA A 26 -14.16 28.71 -6.49
C ALA A 26 -13.06 28.59 -5.42
N SER A 27 -12.61 27.37 -5.10
CA SER A 27 -11.52 27.13 -4.16
C SER A 27 -10.16 27.63 -4.68
N LYS A 28 -9.91 27.53 -6.00
CA LYS A 28 -8.71 28.06 -6.65
C LYS A 28 -8.69 29.59 -6.69
N ALA A 29 -9.84 30.22 -6.94
CA ALA A 29 -9.98 31.69 -6.87
C ALA A 29 -9.76 32.20 -5.42
N LYS A 30 -10.25 31.48 -4.41
CA LYS A 30 -10.08 31.86 -2.99
C LYS A 30 -8.63 31.74 -2.53
N LYS A 31 -7.87 30.73 -3.00
CA LYS A 31 -6.43 30.60 -2.75
C LYS A 31 -5.61 31.74 -3.39
N ASN A 32 -5.96 32.14 -4.62
CA ASN A 32 -5.28 33.25 -5.29
C ASN A 32 -5.57 34.60 -4.63
N ALA A 33 -6.80 34.84 -4.16
CA ALA A 33 -7.12 36.07 -3.42
C ALA A 33 -6.37 36.15 -2.07
N ILE A 34 -6.17 35.02 -1.39
CA ILE A 34 -5.44 34.96 -0.11
C ILE A 34 -3.93 35.22 -0.31
N SER A 35 -3.34 34.87 -1.46
CA SER A 35 -1.96 35.24 -1.77
C SER A 35 -1.79 36.72 -2.10
N THR A 36 -2.79 37.39 -2.66
CA THR A 36 -2.73 38.81 -3.05
C THR A 36 -2.89 39.75 -1.84
N VAL A 37 -3.54 39.32 -0.75
CA VAL A 37 -3.75 40.15 0.46
C VAL A 37 -2.54 40.14 1.41
N LYS A 38 -1.62 39.17 1.29
CA LYS A 38 -0.42 39.08 2.16
C LYS A 38 0.75 39.96 1.72
N SER A 39 0.70 40.59 0.56
CA SER A 39 1.76 41.44 0.02
C SER A 39 1.51 42.95 0.12
N SER A 40 0.43 43.40 0.78
CA SER A 40 0.08 44.82 0.92
C SER A 40 0.04 45.31 2.37
N VAL A 41 1.14 45.19 3.10
CA VAL A 41 1.43 46.03 4.29
C VAL A 41 2.94 46.23 4.41
N ASN A 42 3.53 47.15 3.64
CA ASN A 42 4.37 48.22 4.21
C ASN A 42 4.71 49.27 3.14
N SER A 43 4.80 50.51 3.59
CA SER A 43 4.59 51.74 2.85
C SER A 43 5.85 52.43 2.32
N ASN A 44 5.64 53.23 1.27
CA ASN A 44 6.31 54.50 0.89
C ASN A 44 7.24 54.52 -0.33
N ASP A 45 6.79 55.30 -1.32
CA ASP A 45 7.50 56.14 -2.29
C ASP A 45 8.94 55.79 -2.67
N LYS A 46 9.13 55.46 -3.97
CA LYS A 46 9.93 56.27 -4.92
C LYS A 46 9.90 55.67 -6.33
N SER A 47 9.26 56.42 -7.23
CA SER A 47 9.70 56.74 -8.60
C SER A 47 10.61 55.75 -9.35
N ASN A 48 10.05 55.17 -10.43
CA ASN A 48 10.66 54.91 -11.74
C ASN A 48 12.19 54.72 -11.79
N VAL A 49 12.65 53.47 -11.83
CA VAL A 49 13.55 52.91 -12.88
C VAL A 49 13.51 51.39 -12.72
N ILE A 50 12.78 50.66 -13.57
CA ILE A 50 13.14 49.26 -13.88
C ILE A 50 13.00 49.09 -15.39
N SER A 51 14.17 49.09 -16.02
CA SER A 51 14.48 48.59 -17.35
C SER A 51 13.74 47.30 -17.67
N ASN A 52 13.27 47.19 -18.92
CA ASN A 52 12.78 45.97 -19.54
C ASN A 52 13.66 44.77 -19.15
N ILE A 53 13.17 43.92 -18.26
CA ILE A 53 13.68 42.57 -18.09
C ILE A 53 12.84 41.73 -19.04
N GLU A 54 13.44 41.38 -20.18
CA GLU A 54 12.95 40.27 -20.99
C GLU A 54 12.90 39.04 -20.09
N ILE A 55 11.69 38.60 -19.76
CA ILE A 55 11.48 37.36 -19.03
C ILE A 55 11.79 36.25 -20.03
N GLU A 56 13.01 35.71 -19.96
CA GLU A 56 13.36 34.48 -20.65
C GLU A 56 12.31 33.42 -20.32
N ASP A 57 11.74 32.89 -21.39
CA ASP A 57 10.63 31.95 -21.47
C ASP A 57 10.83 30.82 -20.45
N SER A 58 10.18 30.94 -19.28
CA SER A 58 10.19 29.87 -18.29
C SER A 58 9.50 28.68 -18.95
N ALA A 59 10.28 27.69 -19.37
CA ALA A 59 9.82 26.50 -20.08
C ALA A 59 8.49 26.04 -19.47
N THR A 60 7.39 26.33 -20.17
CA THR A 60 6.05 26.09 -19.67
C THR A 60 5.93 24.58 -19.51
N ILE A 61 5.93 24.09 -18.26
CA ILE A 61 5.81 22.66 -17.97
C ILE A 61 4.48 22.19 -18.56
N ARG A 62 4.54 21.45 -19.67
CA ARG A 62 3.37 20.87 -20.33
C ARG A 62 3.07 19.53 -19.68
N TYR A 63 1.87 19.40 -19.12
CA TYR A 63 1.34 18.13 -18.65
C TYR A 63 0.43 17.56 -19.74
N THR A 64 0.65 16.29 -20.10
CA THR A 64 -0.24 15.51 -20.96
C THR A 64 -1.06 14.56 -20.11
N GLU A 65 -2.36 14.48 -20.39
CA GLU A 65 -3.22 13.48 -19.78
C GLU A 65 -2.81 12.09 -20.27
N PRO A 66 -2.50 11.14 -19.37
CA PRO A 66 -2.11 9.80 -19.77
C PRO A 66 -3.30 9.09 -20.43
N THR A 67 -3.01 8.37 -21.51
CA THR A 67 -4.00 7.57 -22.21
C THR A 67 -4.46 6.40 -21.34
N PHE A 68 -5.67 5.88 -21.62
CA PHE A 68 -6.17 4.67 -20.97
C PHE A 68 -5.20 3.49 -21.11
N GLY A 69 -4.52 3.36 -22.26
CA GLY A 69 -3.52 2.32 -22.50
C GLY A 69 -2.25 2.46 -21.65
N GLU A 70 -1.76 3.68 -21.45
CA GLU A 70 -0.60 3.96 -20.58
C GLU A 70 -0.94 3.68 -19.11
N LEU A 71 -2.13 4.07 -18.67
CA LEU A 71 -2.61 3.75 -17.32
C LEU A 71 -2.77 2.24 -17.10
N GLU A 72 -3.36 1.53 -18.08
CA GLU A 72 -3.47 0.06 -18.05
C GLU A 72 -2.11 -0.64 -17.99
N ALA A 73 -1.13 -0.16 -18.76
CA ALA A 73 0.22 -0.70 -18.72
C ALA A 73 0.87 -0.51 -17.35
N ILE A 74 0.70 0.66 -16.73
CA ILE A 74 1.16 0.92 -15.35
C ILE A 74 0.46 -0.01 -14.37
N TYR A 75 -0.85 -0.18 -14.45
CA TYR A 75 -1.59 -1.08 -13.56
C TYR A 75 -1.17 -2.54 -13.70
N ARG A 76 -0.84 -3.01 -14.91
CA ARG A 76 -0.31 -4.36 -15.15
C ARG A 76 1.11 -4.50 -14.61
N ASN A 77 1.98 -3.54 -14.87
CA ASN A 77 3.37 -3.57 -14.45
C ASN A 77 3.52 -3.42 -12.93
N ALA A 78 2.57 -2.76 -12.26
CA ALA A 78 2.51 -2.67 -10.81
C ALA A 78 2.17 -4.01 -10.12
N LYS A 79 1.72 -5.03 -10.87
CA LYS A 79 1.39 -6.35 -10.30
C LYS A 79 2.67 -7.13 -10.00
N ILE A 80 3.13 -7.05 -8.75
CA ILE A 80 4.23 -7.86 -8.25
C ILE A 80 3.73 -9.31 -8.05
N GLN A 81 4.28 -10.26 -8.78
CA GLN A 81 3.92 -11.69 -8.73
C GLN A 81 4.00 -12.28 -7.32
N ALA A 82 4.98 -11.84 -6.51
CA ALA A 82 5.12 -12.26 -5.13
C ALA A 82 3.91 -11.86 -4.26
N THR A 83 3.34 -10.68 -4.50
CA THR A 83 2.15 -10.19 -3.80
C THR A 83 0.93 -11.04 -4.14
N TYR A 84 0.77 -11.43 -5.41
CA TYR A 84 -0.32 -12.32 -5.82
C TYR A 84 -0.24 -13.68 -5.13
N LYS A 85 0.95 -14.30 -5.11
CA LYS A 85 1.17 -15.57 -4.41
C LYS A 85 0.87 -15.46 -2.91
N ALA A 86 1.26 -14.36 -2.26
CA ALA A 86 0.96 -14.13 -0.86
C ALA A 86 -0.55 -13.98 -0.61
N THR A 87 -1.26 -13.28 -1.50
CA THR A 87 -2.72 -13.14 -1.43
C THR A 87 -3.43 -14.49 -1.60
N GLU A 88 -3.02 -15.30 -2.59
CA GLU A 88 -3.58 -16.63 -2.79
C GLU A 88 -3.46 -17.52 -1.55
N VAL A 89 -2.35 -17.45 -0.82
CA VAL A 89 -2.16 -18.25 0.40
C VAL A 89 -3.25 -17.94 1.43
N TRP A 90 -3.58 -16.66 1.62
CA TRP A 90 -4.60 -16.24 2.57
C TRP A 90 -6.01 -16.56 2.09
N VAL A 91 -6.27 -16.39 0.80
CA VAL A 91 -7.56 -16.78 0.19
C VAL A 91 -7.77 -18.30 0.32
N LYS A 92 -6.77 -19.12 0.00
CA LYS A 92 -6.84 -20.58 0.19
C LYS A 92 -7.10 -20.98 1.65
N ALA A 93 -6.51 -20.25 2.60
CA ALA A 93 -6.76 -20.49 4.03
C ALA A 93 -8.22 -20.16 4.41
N LEU A 94 -8.78 -19.09 3.86
CA LEU A 94 -10.18 -18.71 4.04
C LEU A 94 -11.15 -19.70 3.40
N GLU A 95 -10.90 -20.12 2.17
CA GLU A 95 -11.72 -21.13 1.48
C GLU A 95 -11.68 -22.50 2.19
N LYS A 96 -10.53 -22.87 2.76
CA LYS A 96 -10.43 -24.05 3.63
C LYS A 96 -11.27 -23.88 4.89
N PHE A 97 -11.29 -22.69 5.48
CA PHE A 97 -12.16 -22.40 6.62
C PHE A 97 -13.65 -22.48 6.24
N HIS A 98 -14.04 -21.96 5.07
CA HIS A 98 -15.40 -22.11 4.54
C HIS A 98 -15.80 -23.57 4.42
N SER A 99 -14.92 -24.38 3.83
CA SER A 99 -15.13 -25.83 3.67
C SER A 99 -15.32 -26.52 5.03
N ASN A 100 -14.50 -26.16 6.03
CA ASN A 100 -14.59 -26.74 7.38
C ASN A 100 -15.85 -26.33 8.14
N MET A 101 -16.39 -25.13 7.87
CA MET A 101 -17.62 -24.61 8.49
C MET A 101 -18.87 -24.93 7.67
N SER A 102 -18.73 -25.64 6.55
CA SER A 102 -19.80 -25.95 5.60
C SER A 102 -20.53 -24.71 5.07
N TYR A 103 -19.80 -23.61 4.85
CA TYR A 103 -20.35 -22.46 4.13
C TYR A 103 -20.49 -22.78 2.65
N GLU A 104 -21.58 -22.28 2.06
CA GLU A 104 -21.85 -22.40 0.62
C GLU A 104 -21.11 -21.31 -0.14
N GLY A 105 -20.53 -21.68 -1.28
CA GLY A 105 -19.85 -20.76 -2.18
C GLY A 105 -18.51 -20.23 -1.67
N LYS A 106 -17.87 -19.45 -2.53
CA LYS A 106 -16.61 -18.76 -2.24
C LYS A 106 -16.87 -17.42 -1.56
N ILE A 107 -15.84 -16.88 -0.90
CA ILE A 107 -15.96 -15.55 -0.26
C ILE A 107 -16.32 -14.43 -1.27
N GLU A 108 -15.91 -14.57 -2.52
CA GLU A 108 -16.15 -13.60 -3.59
C GLU A 108 -17.59 -13.58 -4.10
N GLU A 109 -18.35 -14.65 -3.85
CA GLU A 109 -19.74 -14.84 -4.29
C GLU A 109 -20.75 -14.26 -3.29
N ILE A 110 -20.31 -13.86 -2.10
CA ILE A 110 -21.17 -13.24 -1.09
C ILE A 110 -21.57 -11.84 -1.55
N ASP A 111 -22.88 -11.59 -1.61
CA ASP A 111 -23.49 -10.35 -2.10
C ASP A 111 -23.93 -9.40 -0.98
N THR A 112 -24.01 -9.89 0.25
CA THR A 112 -24.46 -9.12 1.41
C THR A 112 -23.32 -8.79 2.36
N LYS A 113 -23.29 -7.53 2.79
CA LYS A 113 -22.31 -7.00 3.73
C LYS A 113 -22.34 -7.74 5.06
N GLU A 114 -23.53 -8.09 5.53
CA GLU A 114 -23.78 -8.69 6.84
C GLU A 114 -23.21 -10.10 6.92
N ILE A 115 -23.42 -10.91 5.88
CA ILE A 115 -22.88 -12.28 5.77
C ILE A 115 -21.36 -12.22 5.62
N LEU A 116 -20.85 -11.35 4.75
CA LEU A 116 -19.41 -11.19 4.56
C LEU A 116 -18.72 -10.79 5.87
N LYS A 117 -19.29 -9.83 6.60
CA LYS A 117 -18.80 -9.38 7.91
C LYS A 117 -18.77 -10.53 8.92
N ASP A 118 -19.86 -11.29 9.04
CA ASP A 118 -19.98 -12.41 9.98
C ASP A 118 -18.96 -13.51 9.69
N GLN A 119 -18.86 -13.94 8.43
CA GLN A 119 -17.92 -15.01 8.03
C GLN A 119 -16.46 -14.59 8.23
N LEU A 120 -16.09 -13.37 7.85
CA LEU A 120 -14.74 -12.85 8.08
C LEU A 120 -14.41 -12.70 9.56
N SER A 121 -15.39 -12.28 10.37
CA SER A 121 -15.24 -12.18 11.82
C SER A 121 -14.93 -13.53 12.45
N LYS A 122 -15.68 -14.57 12.07
CA LYS A 122 -15.46 -15.95 12.53
C LYS A 122 -14.13 -16.51 12.05
N PHE A 123 -13.74 -16.21 10.81
CA PHE A 123 -12.44 -16.60 10.26
C PHE A 123 -11.27 -16.00 11.06
N VAL A 124 -11.26 -14.68 11.26
CA VAL A 124 -10.20 -13.98 12.02
C VAL A 124 -10.12 -14.48 13.47
N TYR A 125 -11.28 -14.77 14.06
CA TYR A 125 -11.33 -15.36 15.40
C TYR A 125 -10.67 -16.75 15.41
N ALA A 126 -11.03 -17.62 14.46
CA ALA A 126 -10.60 -19.01 14.40
C ALA A 126 -9.18 -19.24 13.85
N MET A 127 -8.60 -18.28 13.11
CA MET A 127 -7.33 -18.51 12.41
C MET A 127 -6.17 -18.84 13.39
N LYS A 128 -5.47 -19.93 13.07
CA LYS A 128 -4.27 -20.44 13.75
C LYS A 128 -3.39 -21.17 12.74
N LYS A 129 -2.11 -21.35 13.07
CA LYS A 129 -1.18 -22.11 12.22
C LYS A 129 -1.52 -23.61 12.27
N LYS A 130 -0.91 -24.38 11.37
CA LYS A 130 -1.08 -25.85 11.30
C LYS A 130 -0.67 -26.58 12.59
N ASP A 131 0.29 -26.02 13.31
CA ASP A 131 0.79 -26.52 14.60
C ASP A 131 -0.05 -26.02 15.79
N ASP A 132 -1.25 -25.47 15.52
CA ASP A 132 -2.13 -24.80 16.48
C ASP A 132 -1.52 -23.57 17.19
N SER A 133 -0.31 -23.15 16.79
CA SER A 133 0.30 -21.94 17.29
C SER A 133 -0.38 -20.69 16.74
N LYS A 134 -0.26 -19.59 17.49
CA LYS A 134 -0.82 -18.29 17.10
C LYS A 134 0.05 -17.64 16.02
N TYR A 135 -0.61 -16.92 15.12
CA TYR A 135 0.06 -16.02 14.19
C TYR A 135 0.62 -14.78 14.90
N TYR A 136 1.60 -14.13 14.27
CA TYR A 136 2.00 -12.78 14.65
C TYR A 136 0.91 -11.78 14.25
N SER A 137 0.82 -10.65 14.97
CA SER A 137 -0.13 -9.59 14.66
C SER A 137 0.02 -9.07 13.21
N SER A 138 1.26 -8.95 12.72
CA SER A 138 1.53 -8.54 11.34
C SER A 138 1.01 -9.54 10.31
N SER A 139 1.05 -10.85 10.58
CA SER A 139 0.51 -11.86 9.68
C SER A 139 -1.01 -11.75 9.56
N ILE A 140 -1.71 -11.47 10.66
CA ILE A 140 -3.16 -11.23 10.65
C ILE A 140 -3.49 -9.97 9.86
N TYR A 141 -2.74 -8.88 10.08
CA TYR A 141 -2.94 -7.64 9.32
C TYR A 141 -2.71 -7.84 7.82
N ASN A 142 -1.63 -8.53 7.44
CA ASN A 142 -1.33 -8.87 6.05
C ASN A 142 -2.41 -9.77 5.42
N CYS A 143 -2.97 -10.70 6.20
CA CYS A 143 -4.09 -11.52 5.78
C CYS A 143 -5.32 -10.67 5.44
N MET A 144 -5.70 -9.73 6.32
CA MET A 144 -6.83 -8.83 6.07
C MET A 144 -6.62 -7.93 4.85
N ALA A 145 -5.40 -7.44 4.65
CA ALA A 145 -5.05 -6.66 3.45
C ALA A 145 -5.12 -7.49 2.16
N ALA A 146 -4.67 -8.74 2.21
CA ALA A 146 -4.79 -9.68 1.09
C ALA A 146 -6.25 -9.99 0.74
N ILE A 147 -7.09 -10.26 1.74
CA ILE A 147 -8.52 -10.51 1.53
C ILE A 147 -9.20 -9.25 0.97
N TRP A 148 -8.90 -8.07 1.51
CA TRP A 148 -9.43 -6.80 0.99
C TRP A 148 -9.06 -6.62 -0.49
N GLN A 149 -7.80 -6.88 -0.85
CA GLN A 149 -7.34 -6.80 -2.23
C GLN A 149 -8.10 -7.79 -3.13
N HIS A 150 -8.24 -9.04 -2.68
CA HIS A 150 -8.95 -10.11 -3.41
C HIS A 150 -10.41 -9.73 -3.68
N LEU A 151 -11.13 -9.28 -2.66
CA LEU A 151 -12.54 -8.89 -2.79
C LEU A 151 -12.71 -7.70 -3.75
N ASN A 152 -11.82 -6.71 -3.69
CA ASN A 152 -11.89 -5.56 -4.61
C ASN A 152 -11.60 -5.95 -6.08
N GLN A 153 -10.97 -7.10 -6.32
CA GLN A 153 -10.73 -7.62 -7.66
C GLN A 153 -11.87 -8.54 -8.13
N HIS A 154 -12.31 -9.46 -7.27
CA HIS A 154 -13.11 -10.63 -7.67
C HIS A 154 -14.54 -10.65 -7.13
N SER A 155 -14.88 -9.87 -6.11
CA SER A 155 -16.21 -9.92 -5.48
C SER A 155 -17.31 -9.46 -6.42
N VAL A 156 -18.49 -10.08 -6.28
CA VAL A 156 -19.75 -9.67 -6.91
C VAL A 156 -20.32 -8.39 -6.32
N MET A 157 -19.91 -8.00 -5.10
CA MET A 157 -20.35 -6.78 -4.44
C MET A 157 -19.90 -5.52 -5.21
N LEU A 158 -20.65 -4.42 -5.02
CA LEU A 158 -20.25 -3.12 -5.54
C LEU A 158 -18.91 -2.69 -4.93
N LYS A 159 -17.95 -2.33 -5.79
CA LYS A 159 -16.60 -1.93 -5.41
C LYS A 159 -16.56 -0.42 -5.09
N PRO A 160 -15.75 0.00 -4.10
CA PRO A 160 -14.84 -0.82 -3.32
C PRO A 160 -15.52 -1.58 -2.17
N VAL A 161 -15.09 -2.81 -1.93
CA VAL A 161 -15.48 -3.58 -0.73
C VAL A 161 -14.59 -3.13 0.43
N GLU A 162 -15.07 -2.18 1.23
CA GLU A 162 -14.28 -1.49 2.25
C GLU A 162 -14.15 -2.25 3.58
N ILE A 163 -13.78 -3.54 3.57
CA ILE A 163 -13.69 -4.37 4.79
C ILE A 163 -12.72 -3.85 5.86
N LEU A 164 -11.78 -2.98 5.47
CA LEU A 164 -10.80 -2.35 6.37
C LEU A 164 -11.30 -1.03 6.97
N ASN A 165 -12.42 -0.49 6.48
CA ASN A 165 -12.96 0.78 6.97
C ASN A 165 -13.73 0.53 8.28
N PRO A 166 -13.25 1.05 9.43
CA PRO A 166 -13.88 0.82 10.73
C PRO A 166 -15.28 1.42 10.84
N LYS A 167 -15.62 2.42 10.01
CA LYS A 167 -16.96 3.02 10.00
C LYS A 167 -17.98 2.16 9.28
N ILE A 168 -17.54 1.38 8.29
CA ILE A 168 -18.42 0.54 7.47
C ILE A 168 -18.49 -0.87 8.08
N TYR A 169 -17.35 -1.45 8.46
CA TYR A 169 -17.24 -2.80 9.03
C TYR A 169 -16.83 -2.73 10.49
N PHE A 170 -17.63 -2.06 11.31
CA PHE A 170 -17.32 -1.78 12.73
C PHE A 170 -17.08 -3.06 13.56
N ASP A 171 -18.00 -4.04 13.50
CA ASP A 171 -17.87 -5.27 14.31
C ASP A 171 -16.65 -6.11 13.90
N LEU A 172 -16.41 -6.23 12.59
CA LEU A 172 -15.21 -6.90 12.07
C LEU A 172 -13.95 -6.19 12.55
N ASN A 173 -13.94 -4.86 12.52
CA ASN A 173 -12.82 -4.06 12.99
C ASN A 173 -12.55 -4.24 14.49
N ILE A 174 -13.60 -4.35 15.32
CA ILE A 174 -13.46 -4.68 16.75
C ILE A 174 -12.76 -6.02 16.92
N ILE A 175 -13.24 -7.06 16.21
CA ILE A 175 -12.70 -8.41 16.35
C ILE A 175 -11.25 -8.49 15.88
N VAL A 176 -10.93 -7.88 14.74
CA VAL A 176 -9.56 -7.79 14.24
C VAL A 176 -8.68 -7.06 15.26
N ASN A 177 -9.10 -5.89 15.73
CA ASN A 177 -8.30 -5.11 16.68
C ASN A 177 -8.11 -5.80 18.02
N ASP A 178 -9.16 -6.44 18.56
CA ASP A 178 -9.07 -7.22 19.79
C ASP A 178 -8.06 -8.38 19.63
N LYS A 179 -8.16 -9.13 18.51
CA LYS A 179 -7.20 -10.19 18.19
C LYS A 179 -5.77 -9.65 18.12
N LEU A 180 -5.53 -8.54 17.42
CA LEU A 180 -4.21 -7.93 17.28
C LEU A 180 -3.64 -7.46 18.62
N LYS A 181 -4.46 -6.82 19.47
CA LYS A 181 -4.09 -6.40 20.83
C LYS A 181 -3.74 -7.60 21.70
N ASN A 182 -4.58 -8.62 21.69
CA ASN A 182 -4.38 -9.85 22.45
C ASN A 182 -3.10 -10.59 22.07
N LEU A 183 -2.72 -10.57 20.79
CA LEU A 183 -1.45 -11.11 20.32
C LEU A 183 -0.26 -10.25 20.75
N SER A 184 -0.41 -8.93 20.71
CA SER A 184 0.63 -8.00 21.15
C SER A 184 0.98 -8.18 22.63
N VAL A 185 -0.04 -8.29 23.51
CA VAL A 185 0.14 -8.57 24.94
C VAL A 185 0.86 -9.91 25.17
N LYS A 186 0.68 -10.89 24.29
CA LYS A 186 1.32 -12.21 24.34
C LYS A 186 2.72 -12.24 23.72
N GLY A 187 3.32 -11.08 23.42
CA GLY A 187 4.65 -10.97 22.81
C GLY A 187 4.68 -11.24 21.30
N LEU A 188 3.53 -11.49 20.67
CA LEU A 188 3.41 -11.75 19.22
C LEU A 188 3.13 -10.47 18.40
N GLY A 189 3.25 -9.30 19.03
CA GLY A 189 3.13 -7.99 18.37
C GLY A 189 4.45 -7.41 17.90
N LYS A 190 5.58 -7.85 18.44
CA LYS A 190 6.91 -7.42 18.03
C LYS A 190 7.58 -8.53 17.22
N HIS A 191 8.07 -8.19 16.04
CA HIS A 191 9.07 -9.03 15.39
C HIS A 191 10.38 -8.90 16.16
N ALA A 192 11.01 -10.04 16.48
CA ALA A 192 12.45 -10.02 16.65
C ALA A 192 13.01 -9.40 15.36
N ARG A 193 13.75 -8.28 15.50
CA ARG A 193 14.49 -7.74 14.37
C ARG A 193 15.34 -8.88 13.79
N SER A 194 15.62 -8.84 12.49
CA SER A 194 16.57 -9.79 11.91
C SER A 194 17.82 -9.83 12.78
N ASP A 195 18.22 -11.02 13.21
CA ASP A 195 19.49 -11.19 13.90
C ASP A 195 20.58 -10.69 12.95
N GLY A 196 21.39 -9.75 13.43
CA GLY A 196 22.58 -9.33 12.71
C GLY A 196 23.52 -10.52 12.56
N LEU A 197 24.33 -10.53 11.51
CA LEU A 197 25.40 -11.52 11.41
C LEU A 197 26.30 -11.43 12.65
N THR A 198 26.59 -12.57 13.25
CA THR A 198 27.60 -12.67 14.31
C THR A 198 29.00 -12.48 13.71
N LEU A 199 29.96 -12.06 14.53
CA LEU A 199 31.36 -11.88 14.10
C LEU A 199 31.94 -13.17 13.48
N GLN A 200 31.53 -14.34 13.97
CA GLN A 200 31.97 -15.63 13.46
C GLN A 200 31.40 -15.90 12.06
N GLU A 201 30.12 -15.61 11.83
CA GLU A 201 29.49 -15.74 10.51
C GLU A 201 30.11 -14.77 9.50
N VAL A 202 30.43 -13.53 9.93
CA VAL A 202 31.15 -12.58 9.08
C VAL A 202 32.52 -13.12 8.69
N LYS A 203 33.29 -13.68 9.64
CA LYS A 203 34.59 -14.30 9.34
C LYS A 203 34.47 -15.47 8.37
N GLN A 204 33.45 -16.31 8.53
CA GLN A 204 33.19 -17.44 7.64
C GLN A 204 32.86 -16.99 6.21
N ILE A 205 32.02 -15.97 6.05
CA ILE A 205 31.69 -15.38 4.74
C ILE A 205 32.95 -14.80 4.08
N LEU A 206 33.78 -14.07 4.84
CA LEU A 206 35.02 -13.48 4.33
C LEU A 206 36.09 -14.53 3.99
N SER A 207 36.07 -15.70 4.63
CA SER A 207 36.99 -16.80 4.34
C SER A 207 36.57 -17.70 3.17
N HIS A 208 35.39 -17.48 2.60
CA HIS A 208 34.86 -18.30 1.50
C HIS A 208 35.72 -18.16 0.24
N TYR A 209 35.90 -19.25 -0.51
CA TYR A 209 36.81 -19.27 -1.66
C TYR A 209 36.45 -18.26 -2.76
N THR A 210 35.16 -17.94 -2.92
CA THR A 210 34.68 -16.92 -3.88
C THR A 210 34.99 -15.47 -3.47
N MET A 211 35.50 -15.27 -2.25
CA MET A 211 35.95 -13.98 -1.70
C MET A 211 37.49 -13.94 -1.63
N GLN A 212 38.17 -14.95 -2.17
CA GLN A 212 39.63 -15.00 -2.26
C GLN A 212 40.11 -14.22 -3.49
N TYR A 213 41.39 -13.84 -3.50
CA TYR A 213 41.95 -12.81 -4.38
C TYR A 213 42.43 -13.37 -5.73
N ASP A 214 41.99 -14.57 -6.10
CA ASP A 214 42.72 -15.38 -7.07
C ASP A 214 42.18 -15.22 -8.51
N ASN A 215 41.05 -14.53 -8.70
CA ASN A 215 40.48 -14.22 -10.02
C ASN A 215 40.13 -12.72 -10.17
N PRO A 216 40.48 -12.02 -11.27
CA PRO A 216 40.20 -10.59 -11.47
C PRO A 216 38.72 -10.18 -11.40
N GLU A 217 37.77 -11.11 -11.57
CA GLU A 217 36.33 -10.84 -11.41
C GLU A 217 35.92 -10.70 -9.92
N GLU A 218 36.70 -11.29 -9.00
CA GLU A 218 36.49 -11.28 -7.54
C GLU A 218 37.01 -9.99 -6.87
N LEU A 219 37.81 -9.19 -7.59
CA LEU A 219 38.32 -7.88 -7.15
C LEU A 219 37.19 -6.84 -6.95
N LEU A 220 36.11 -6.92 -7.72
CA LEU A 220 34.95 -6.04 -7.55
C LEU A 220 34.15 -6.37 -6.27
N GLN A 221 34.18 -7.63 -5.81
CA GLN A 221 33.62 -8.01 -4.51
C GLN A 221 34.57 -7.67 -3.35
N CYS A 222 35.87 -7.85 -3.54
CA CYS A 222 36.89 -7.57 -2.51
C CYS A 222 37.16 -6.07 -2.29
N SER A 223 36.97 -5.22 -3.29
CA SER A 223 37.08 -3.76 -3.11
C SER A 223 36.08 -3.24 -2.07
N PHE A 224 34.90 -3.84 -1.96
CA PHE A 224 33.92 -3.58 -0.89
C PHE A 224 34.47 -3.91 0.50
N VAL A 225 35.31 -4.95 0.63
CA VAL A 225 35.94 -5.38 1.90
C VAL A 225 37.07 -4.45 2.32
N LYS A 226 37.82 -3.89 1.38
CA LYS A 226 38.89 -2.92 1.69
C LYS A 226 38.34 -1.64 2.33
N TRP A 227 37.17 -1.17 1.88
CA TRP A 227 36.47 -0.02 2.47
C TRP A 227 35.94 -0.26 3.89
N LEU A 228 35.72 -1.52 4.31
CA LEU A 228 35.28 -1.86 5.67
C LEU A 228 36.41 -1.74 6.71
N ASN A 229 37.65 -2.02 6.32
CA ASN A 229 38.81 -1.91 7.20
C ASN A 229 39.22 -0.46 7.50
N GLU A 230 38.71 0.51 6.74
CA GLU A 230 38.99 1.95 6.91
C GLU A 230 37.98 2.64 7.85
N GLY A 231 37.15 1.89 8.59
CA GLY A 231 36.34 2.41 9.70
C GLY A 231 34.88 2.70 9.37
N ILE A 232 34.33 2.09 8.32
CA ILE A 232 32.89 2.17 8.02
C ILE A 232 32.12 1.10 8.81
N ASP A 233 31.21 1.53 9.69
CA ASP A 233 30.31 0.64 10.42
C ASP A 233 29.20 0.12 9.50
N MET A 234 29.36 -1.10 8.97
CA MET A 234 28.40 -1.72 8.06
C MET A 234 27.55 -2.78 8.78
N LYS A 235 26.25 -2.52 8.87
CA LYS A 235 25.25 -3.48 9.39
C LYS A 235 24.71 -4.36 8.26
N LEU A 236 25.25 -5.57 8.16
CA LEU A 236 24.72 -6.61 7.27
C LEU A 236 23.56 -7.35 7.94
N TYR A 237 22.42 -7.39 7.27
CA TYR A 237 21.23 -8.11 7.70
C TYR A 237 21.06 -9.40 6.91
N ARG A 238 20.70 -10.48 7.60
CA ARG A 238 20.37 -11.76 6.96
C ARG A 238 19.06 -11.62 6.17
N SER A 239 19.10 -11.87 4.86
CA SER A 239 17.89 -11.98 4.04
C SER A 239 17.15 -13.28 4.35
N LYS A 240 15.83 -13.20 4.59
CA LYS A 240 14.96 -14.38 4.68
C LYS A 240 14.29 -14.60 3.33
N THR A 241 15.03 -15.17 2.39
CA THR A 241 14.44 -15.69 1.15
C THR A 241 14.91 -17.13 0.94
N ASN A 242 13.92 -18.00 0.74
CA ASN A 242 13.98 -19.43 0.40
C ASN A 242 14.23 -20.41 1.55
N GLN A 243 13.12 -20.81 2.19
CA GLN A 243 12.82 -22.22 2.47
C GLN A 243 11.48 -22.55 1.81
#